data_AF-U1GGV7-F1
#
_entry.id   AF-U1GGV7-F1
#
_cell.length_a   1.000
_cell.length_b   1.000
_cell.length_c   1.000
_cell.angle_alpha   90.00
_cell.angle_beta   90.00
_cell.angle_gamma   90.00
#
_symmetry.space_group_name_H-M   'P 1'
#
loop_
_entity.id
_entity.type
_entity.pdbx_description
1 polymer ?
#
loop_
_entity_poly.entity_id
_entity_poly.type
_entity_poly.pdbx_seq_one_letter_code
_entity_poly.pdbx_strand_id
1 'polypeptide(L)'
;MELVLVLLPDSGAAGMDFAFGQVTRGHVIGNSAPAYHVRVNIDSAPDLLPTLEQLLTRVSKPIQYVGGEKNSIVKPWESAQVRWTLMYPDAYEVGQPNQGLAILYEVLNEHDWVLAERAFSVWPDLADLMRASDVPAFTLDGHRPLRAFDVVGMSLSTELCYTNVLNALDLAQIPVHQADRTMADPLVLIGG
;
A
#
# COMPACT_ATOMS: atom_id res chain seq x y z
N MET A 1 10.99 21.79 -2.97
CA MET A 1 9.58 22.09 -3.31
C MET A 1 8.86 20.77 -3.19
N GLU A 2 8.21 20.51 -2.05
CA GLU A 2 7.56 19.22 -1.78
C GLU A 2 6.10 19.28 -2.18
N LEU A 3 5.66 18.33 -2.99
CA LEU A 3 4.25 18.05 -3.24
C LEU A 3 3.75 17.28 -2.02
N VAL A 4 2.80 17.83 -1.27
CA VAL A 4 2.23 17.16 -0.10
C VAL A 4 0.79 16.78 -0.42
N LEU A 5 0.47 15.50 -0.29
CA LEU A 5 -0.90 15.02 -0.33
C LEU A 5 -1.59 15.47 0.95
N VAL A 6 -2.66 16.26 0.83
CA VAL A 6 -3.43 16.73 1.97
C VAL A 6 -4.75 15.95 2.00
N LEU A 7 -4.96 15.19 3.08
CA LEU A 7 -6.24 14.56 3.39
C LEU A 7 -7.17 15.63 3.95
N LEU A 8 -8.26 15.93 3.25
CA LEU A 8 -9.28 16.85 3.74
C LEU A 8 -10.52 16.06 4.14
N PRO A 9 -11.05 16.24 5.37
CA PRO A 9 -12.34 15.68 5.72
C PRO A 9 -13.43 16.32 4.83
N ASP A 10 -14.28 15.48 4.24
CA ASP A 10 -15.32 15.88 3.29
C ASP A 10 -16.39 16.78 3.97
N SER A 11 -16.87 17.78 3.22
CA SER A 11 -17.86 18.77 3.63
C SER A 11 -19.31 18.33 3.42
N GLY A 12 -19.55 17.14 2.85
CA GLY A 12 -20.89 16.57 2.81
C GLY A 12 -21.15 15.55 1.71
N ALA A 13 -20.51 14.38 1.78
CA ALA A 13 -21.01 13.10 1.29
C ALA A 13 -20.16 12.00 1.95
N ALA A 14 -20.56 10.72 1.84
CA ALA A 14 -19.75 9.60 2.30
C ALA A 14 -18.56 9.36 1.36
N GLY A 15 -17.66 10.34 1.25
CA GLY A 15 -16.47 10.34 0.42
C GLY A 15 -15.31 11.04 1.12
N MET A 16 -14.12 10.95 0.52
CA MET A 16 -12.90 11.63 0.98
C MET A 16 -12.32 12.39 -0.22
N ASP A 17 -11.99 13.67 -0.02
CA ASP A 17 -11.40 14.51 -1.05
C ASP A 17 -9.87 14.53 -0.92
N PHE A 18 -9.19 14.18 -2.01
CA PHE A 18 -7.74 14.32 -2.13
C PHE A 18 -7.39 15.59 -2.89
N ALA A 19 -6.56 16.44 -2.29
CA ALA A 19 -6.03 17.64 -2.93
C ALA A 19 -4.50 17.62 -2.97
N PHE A 20 -3.95 17.97 -4.14
CA PHE A 20 -2.53 18.27 -4.29
C PHE A 20 -2.29 19.74 -3.95
N GLY A 21 -1.60 20.00 -2.84
CA GLY A 21 -1.34 21.36 -2.35
C GLY A 21 0.14 21.65 -2.16
N GLN A 22 0.56 22.89 -2.40
CA GLN A 22 1.86 23.38 -1.92
C GLN A 22 1.73 23.74 -0.44
N VAL A 23 2.56 23.12 0.41
CA VAL A 23 2.59 23.40 1.85
C VAL A 23 3.85 24.20 2.16
N THR A 24 3.70 25.35 2.81
CA THR A 24 4.81 26.09 3.43
C THR A 24 4.37 26.57 4.81
N ARG A 25 5.12 26.21 5.86
CA ARG A 25 4.82 26.56 7.28
C ARG A 25 3.39 26.18 7.73
N GLY A 26 2.95 24.96 7.42
CA GLY A 26 1.69 24.44 7.96
C GLY A 26 0.41 25.13 7.46
N HIS A 27 0.47 25.87 6.35
CA HIS A 27 -0.69 26.38 5.64
C HIS A 27 -0.69 25.87 4.20
N VAL A 28 -1.84 25.37 3.76
CA VAL A 28 -2.11 24.98 2.37
C VAL A 28 -2.42 26.25 1.57
N ILE A 29 -1.64 26.53 0.53
CA ILE A 29 -1.84 27.71 -0.32
C ILE A 29 -2.81 27.36 -1.45
N GLY A 30 -3.94 28.08 -1.53
CA GLY A 30 -4.76 28.32 -2.73
C GLY A 30 -5.12 27.10 -3.61
N ASN A 31 -6.32 26.57 -3.43
CA ASN A 31 -6.85 25.44 -4.21
C ASN A 31 -7.32 25.88 -5.61
N SER A 32 -6.58 25.49 -6.66
CA SER A 32 -7.08 25.44 -8.04
C SER A 32 -6.76 24.11 -8.72
N ALA A 33 -6.43 23.07 -7.95
CA ALA A 33 -6.24 21.71 -8.45
C ALA A 33 -7.59 20.98 -8.46
N PRO A 34 -7.89 20.15 -9.48
CA PRO A 34 -9.10 19.35 -9.47
C PRO A 34 -9.10 18.43 -8.24
N ALA A 35 -10.15 18.50 -7.42
CA ALA A 35 -10.37 17.56 -6.33
C ALA A 35 -10.57 16.16 -6.94
N TYR A 36 -9.74 15.20 -6.55
CA TYR A 36 -9.89 13.82 -6.98
C TYR A 36 -10.83 13.11 -6.02
N HIS A 37 -12.02 12.73 -6.50
CA HIS A 37 -12.93 11.88 -5.75
C HIS A 37 -12.51 10.42 -5.92
N VAL A 38 -12.00 9.80 -4.86
CA VAL A 38 -11.71 8.35 -4.85
C VAL A 38 -12.95 7.62 -4.39
N ARG A 39 -13.42 6.66 -5.18
CA ARG A 39 -14.44 5.70 -4.74
C ARG A 39 -13.73 4.54 -4.06
N VAL A 40 -14.05 4.34 -2.79
CA VAL A 40 -13.53 3.29 -1.93
C VAL A 40 -13.98 1.93 -2.47
N ASN A 41 -13.05 1.00 -2.68
CA ASN A 41 -13.41 -0.36 -3.04
C ASN A 41 -14.01 -1.05 -1.81
N ILE A 42 -15.31 -1.35 -1.84
CA ILE A 42 -16.05 -1.86 -0.66
C ILE A 42 -16.05 -3.39 -0.62
N ASP A 43 -15.42 -4.05 -1.60
CA ASP A 43 -15.35 -5.50 -1.62
C ASP A 43 -14.39 -6.01 -0.53
N SER A 44 -14.77 -7.11 0.11
CA SER A 44 -13.97 -7.76 1.14
C SER A 44 -12.62 -8.19 0.55
N ALA A 45 -11.50 -7.75 1.14
CA ALA A 45 -10.19 -8.26 0.78
C ALA A 45 -9.99 -9.65 1.41
N PRO A 46 -9.76 -10.72 0.61
CA PRO A 46 -9.52 -12.04 1.15
C PRO A 46 -8.18 -12.09 1.90
N ASP A 47 -8.14 -12.88 2.97
CA ASP A 47 -6.90 -13.30 3.61
C ASP A 47 -6.22 -14.35 2.73
N LEU A 48 -5.03 -14.01 2.21
CA LEU A 48 -4.26 -14.89 1.34
C LEU A 48 -3.37 -15.87 2.10
N LEU A 49 -3.21 -15.73 3.42
CA LEU A 49 -2.29 -16.55 4.22
C LEU A 49 -2.50 -18.06 4.03
N PRO A 50 -3.74 -18.61 4.04
CA PRO A 50 -3.95 -20.05 3.87
C PRO A 50 -3.44 -20.61 2.53
N THR A 51 -3.47 -19.78 1.47
CA THR A 51 -2.94 -20.15 0.15
C THR A 51 -1.43 -19.95 0.11
N LEU A 52 -0.95 -18.86 0.69
CA LEU A 52 0.47 -18.51 0.78
C LEU A 52 1.27 -19.55 1.55
N GLU A 53 0.76 -20.06 2.68
CA GLU A 53 1.41 -21.07 3.53
C GLU A 53 1.88 -22.30 2.74
N GLN A 54 1.09 -22.73 1.75
CA GLN A 54 1.47 -23.85 0.88
C GLN A 54 2.69 -23.51 0.03
N LEU A 55 2.78 -22.28 -0.47
CA LEU A 55 3.92 -21.79 -1.26
C LEU A 55 5.16 -21.63 -0.37
N LEU A 56 5.00 -21.17 0.87
CA LEU A 56 6.10 -20.89 1.80
C LEU A 56 6.94 -22.13 2.14
N THR A 57 6.38 -23.33 2.04
CA THR A 57 7.14 -24.57 2.22
C THR A 57 8.21 -24.82 1.16
N ARG A 58 8.18 -24.06 0.05
CA ARG A 58 9.04 -24.26 -1.14
C ARG A 58 10.02 -23.11 -1.38
N VAL A 59 10.07 -22.11 -0.52
CA VAL A 59 10.92 -20.93 -0.68
C VAL A 59 12.07 -20.92 0.32
N SER A 60 13.10 -20.17 -0.01
CA SER A 60 14.38 -20.18 0.72
C SER A 60 14.28 -19.49 2.09
N LYS A 61 13.49 -18.42 2.19
CA LYS A 61 13.32 -17.59 3.39
C LYS A 61 11.82 -17.34 3.67
N PRO A 62 11.07 -18.32 4.18
CA PRO A 62 9.63 -18.17 4.37
C PRO A 62 9.24 -17.20 5.49
N ILE A 63 10.10 -17.04 6.51
CA ILE A 63 9.78 -16.27 7.73
C ILE A 63 9.46 -14.80 7.46
N GLN A 64 10.02 -14.22 6.40
CA GLN A 64 9.83 -12.82 6.01
C GLN A 64 8.45 -12.54 5.38
N TYR A 65 7.59 -13.55 5.25
CA TYR A 65 6.26 -13.44 4.65
C TYR A 65 5.11 -13.79 5.62
N VAL A 66 5.43 -14.30 6.81
CA VAL A 66 4.43 -14.84 7.76
C VAL A 66 3.68 -13.74 8.51
N GLY A 67 4.28 -12.56 8.70
CA GLY A 67 3.68 -11.48 9.48
C GLY A 67 3.71 -11.73 10.99
N GLY A 68 2.76 -11.16 11.73
CA GLY A 68 2.64 -11.32 13.19
C GLY A 68 3.67 -10.52 14.01
N GLU A 69 4.15 -9.41 13.46
CA GLU A 69 5.12 -8.56 14.13
C GLU A 69 4.59 -7.92 15.42
N LYS A 70 5.49 -7.74 16.38
CA LYS A 70 5.23 -6.90 17.55
C LYS A 70 5.00 -5.46 17.09
N ASN A 71 3.91 -4.85 17.57
CA ASN A 71 3.40 -3.53 17.18
C ASN A 71 2.68 -3.47 15.83
N SER A 72 2.32 -4.61 15.23
CA SER A 72 1.33 -4.60 14.15
C SER A 72 -0.04 -4.17 14.71
N ILE A 73 -0.62 -3.15 14.09
CA ILE A 73 -1.97 -2.65 14.33
C ILE A 73 -2.87 -3.31 13.29
N VAL A 74 -3.76 -4.18 13.76
CA VAL A 74 -4.76 -4.86 12.92
C VAL A 74 -6.12 -4.25 13.19
N LYS A 75 -6.73 -3.67 12.16
CA LYS A 75 -8.10 -3.13 12.19
C LYS A 75 -9.02 -3.99 11.31
N PRO A 76 -10.32 -4.10 11.63
CA PRO A 76 -11.30 -4.69 10.73
C PRO A 76 -11.30 -3.98 9.37
N TRP A 77 -11.40 -4.72 8.27
CA TRP A 77 -11.36 -4.15 6.92
C TRP A 77 -12.54 -3.20 6.65
N GLU A 78 -13.68 -3.55 7.23
CA GLU A 78 -14.97 -2.89 7.07
C GLU A 78 -15.10 -1.63 7.94
N SER A 79 -14.23 -1.47 8.96
CA SER A 79 -14.25 -0.26 9.79
C SER A 79 -13.50 0.91 9.15
N ALA A 80 -12.68 0.65 8.14
CA ALA A 80 -11.90 1.67 7.46
C ALA A 80 -12.69 2.33 6.33
N GLN A 81 -12.66 3.67 6.30
CA GLN A 81 -13.14 4.47 5.19
C GLN A 81 -12.07 4.63 4.10
N VAL A 82 -10.79 4.57 4.48
CA VAL A 82 -9.66 4.62 3.54
C VAL A 82 -8.61 3.59 3.94
N ARG A 83 -8.13 2.84 2.96
CA ARG A 83 -7.23 1.70 3.14
C ARG A 83 -5.93 1.94 2.39
N TRP A 84 -4.85 1.93 3.13
CA TRP A 84 -3.50 2.18 2.66
C TRP A 84 -2.67 0.91 2.68
N THR A 85 -1.96 0.66 1.60
CA THR A 85 -0.74 -0.15 1.65
C THR A 85 0.46 0.77 1.60
N LEU A 86 1.35 0.64 2.59
CA LEU A 86 2.65 1.27 2.65
C LEU A 86 3.72 0.23 2.24
N MET A 87 4.11 0.29 0.98
CA MET A 87 5.06 -0.64 0.41
C MET A 87 6.49 -0.11 0.48
N TYR A 88 7.40 -0.93 1.01
CA TYR A 88 8.82 -0.77 0.78
C TYR A 88 9.26 -1.75 -0.32
N PRO A 89 9.73 -1.27 -1.48
CA PRO A 89 10.04 -2.08 -2.66
C PRO A 89 11.40 -2.82 -2.54
N ASP A 90 11.62 -3.47 -1.41
CA ASP A 90 12.75 -4.37 -1.17
C ASP A 90 12.29 -5.48 -0.21
N ALA A 91 13.16 -6.46 0.04
CA ALA A 91 12.90 -7.54 0.98
C ALA A 91 12.58 -6.99 2.38
N TYR A 92 11.75 -7.73 3.11
CA TYR A 92 11.37 -7.41 4.49
C TYR A 92 12.57 -7.04 5.38
N GLU A 93 13.65 -7.84 5.33
CA GLU A 93 14.85 -7.60 6.16
C GLU A 93 15.55 -6.26 5.86
N VAL A 94 15.32 -5.69 4.68
CA VAL A 94 15.83 -4.38 4.26
C VAL A 94 14.84 -3.26 4.59
N GLY A 95 13.55 -3.50 4.36
CA GLY A 95 12.50 -2.49 4.54
C GLY A 95 12.01 -2.31 5.98
N GLN A 96 12.02 -3.37 6.80
CA GLN A 96 11.56 -3.36 8.19
C GLN A 96 12.21 -2.26 9.05
N PRO A 97 13.55 -2.01 8.99
CA PRO A 97 14.17 -0.95 9.77
C PRO A 97 13.94 0.48 9.22
N ASN A 98 13.13 0.67 8.17
CA ASN A 98 12.87 1.99 7.63
C ASN A 98 11.99 2.85 8.58
N GLN A 99 12.58 3.91 9.15
CA GLN A 99 11.88 4.77 10.10
C GLN A 99 10.73 5.57 9.46
N GLY A 100 10.88 6.01 8.21
CA GLY A 100 9.82 6.74 7.52
C GLY A 100 8.57 5.88 7.33
N LEU A 101 8.77 4.61 6.97
CA LEU A 101 7.69 3.63 6.88
C LEU A 101 7.00 3.42 8.23
N ALA A 102 7.79 3.26 9.31
CA ALA A 102 7.23 3.08 10.66
C ALA A 102 6.42 4.29 11.13
N ILE A 103 6.92 5.51 10.91
CA ILE A 103 6.23 6.75 11.28
C ILE A 103 4.93 6.90 10.50
N LEU A 104 4.95 6.71 9.17
CA LEU A 104 3.74 6.81 8.35
C LEU A 104 2.71 5.75 8.73
N TYR A 105 3.16 4.52 9.03
CA TYR A 105 2.31 3.44 9.48
C TYR A 105 1.59 3.78 10.79
N GLU A 106 2.32 4.34 11.76
CA GLU A 106 1.76 4.76 13.05
C GLU A 106 0.77 5.93 12.87
N VAL A 107 1.19 7.02 12.22
CA VAL A 107 0.36 8.22 12.01
C VAL A 107 -0.94 7.89 11.27
N LEU A 108 -0.89 7.06 10.22
CA LEU A 108 -2.12 6.65 9.53
C LEU A 108 -3.01 5.79 10.42
N ASN A 109 -2.44 4.86 11.17
CA ASN A 109 -3.21 3.98 12.04
C ASN A 109 -3.68 4.64 13.35
N GLU A 110 -3.23 5.84 13.72
CA GLU A 110 -3.83 6.62 14.81
C GLU A 110 -5.26 7.08 14.48
N HIS A 111 -5.64 7.13 13.21
CA HIS A 111 -6.99 7.50 12.80
C HIS A 111 -7.92 6.28 12.74
N ASP A 112 -9.00 6.27 13.52
CA ASP A 112 -9.95 5.16 13.59
C ASP A 112 -10.56 4.76 12.23
N TRP A 113 -10.71 5.73 11.32
CA TRP A 113 -11.30 5.55 9.99
C TRP A 113 -10.27 5.17 8.90
N VAL A 114 -8.98 5.06 9.24
CA VAL A 114 -7.92 4.63 8.33
C VAL A 114 -7.40 3.26 8.73
N LEU A 115 -7.19 2.39 7.75
CA LEU A 115 -6.42 1.16 7.91
C LEU A 115 -5.17 1.29 7.04
N ALA A 116 -3.99 1.15 7.66
CA ALA A 116 -2.74 1.08 6.92
C ALA A 116 -2.03 -0.24 7.22
N GLU A 117 -1.59 -0.91 6.16
CA GLU A 117 -0.82 -2.14 6.21
C GLU A 117 0.48 -1.99 5.44
N ARG A 118 1.49 -2.78 5.80
CA ARG A 118 2.82 -2.71 5.17
C ARG A 118 2.94 -3.81 4.13
N ALA A 119 3.70 -3.54 3.07
CA ALA A 119 4.04 -4.53 2.06
C ALA A 119 5.53 -4.46 1.71
N PHE A 120 6.08 -5.59 1.28
CA PHE A 120 7.49 -5.74 0.92
C PHE A 120 7.62 -6.51 -0.38
N SER A 121 8.74 -6.34 -1.08
CA SER A 121 9.02 -7.15 -2.26
C SER A 121 9.33 -8.60 -1.86
N VAL A 122 8.78 -9.53 -2.63
CA VAL A 122 9.09 -10.95 -2.50
C VAL A 122 10.34 -11.30 -3.31
N TRP A 123 11.05 -12.35 -2.90
CA TRP A 123 12.18 -12.86 -3.66
C TRP A 123 11.72 -13.58 -4.94
N PRO A 124 12.59 -13.74 -5.95
CA PRO A 124 12.22 -14.38 -7.21
C PRO A 124 11.62 -15.79 -7.05
N ASP A 125 12.11 -16.57 -6.09
CA ASP A 125 11.60 -17.93 -5.81
C ASP A 125 10.12 -17.91 -5.39
N LEU A 126 9.72 -16.99 -4.51
CA LEU A 126 8.32 -16.81 -4.16
C LEU A 126 7.52 -16.14 -5.30
N ALA A 127 8.09 -15.14 -5.98
CA ALA A 127 7.43 -14.45 -7.09
C ALA A 127 6.99 -15.41 -8.22
N ASP A 128 7.85 -16.35 -8.57
CA ASP A 128 7.56 -17.35 -9.61
C ASP A 128 6.43 -18.30 -9.18
N LEU A 129 6.43 -18.73 -7.91
CA LEU A 129 5.38 -19.57 -7.35
C LEU A 129 4.04 -18.83 -7.27
N MET A 130 4.07 -17.55 -6.92
CA MET A 130 2.90 -16.67 -6.87
C MET A 130 2.28 -16.53 -8.26
N ARG A 131 3.08 -16.24 -9.30
CA ARG A 131 2.59 -16.19 -10.68
C ARG A 131 2.01 -17.51 -11.16
N ALA A 132 2.67 -18.63 -10.84
CA ALA A 132 2.20 -19.96 -11.22
C ALA A 132 0.90 -20.38 -10.52
N SER A 133 0.59 -19.76 -9.37
CA SER A 133 -0.56 -20.10 -8.52
C SER A 133 -1.63 -19.01 -8.47
N ASP A 134 -1.49 -17.96 -9.29
CA ASP A 134 -2.36 -16.78 -9.32
C ASP A 134 -2.56 -16.11 -7.94
N VAL A 135 -1.49 -16.07 -7.14
CA VAL A 135 -1.47 -15.37 -5.85
C VAL A 135 -0.90 -13.97 -6.07
N PRO A 136 -1.67 -12.90 -5.86
CA PRO A 136 -1.19 -11.55 -6.10
C PRO A 136 -0.25 -11.06 -4.99
N ALA A 137 0.46 -9.96 -5.25
CA ALA A 137 1.21 -9.26 -4.20
C ALA A 137 0.29 -8.92 -3.01
N PHE A 138 0.83 -9.10 -1.80
CA PHE A 138 0.07 -9.04 -0.55
C PHE A 138 0.75 -8.17 0.51
N THR A 139 -0.04 -7.72 1.49
CA THR A 139 0.45 -7.04 2.68
C THR A 139 0.95 -8.00 3.75
N LEU A 140 1.94 -7.61 4.54
CA LEU A 140 2.51 -8.45 5.59
C LEU A 140 1.60 -8.56 6.82
N ASP A 141 0.83 -7.52 7.13
CA ASP A 141 0.04 -7.44 8.35
C ASP A 141 -1.25 -8.28 8.28
N GLY A 142 -1.99 -8.18 7.17
CA GLY A 142 -3.26 -8.88 6.97
C GLY A 142 -3.31 -9.86 5.81
N HIS A 143 -2.20 -10.05 5.09
CA HIS A 143 -2.10 -10.90 3.91
C HIS A 143 -3.14 -10.59 2.83
N ARG A 144 -3.44 -9.30 2.65
CA ARG A 144 -4.46 -8.83 1.71
C ARG A 144 -3.86 -8.45 0.36
N PRO A 145 -4.55 -8.69 -0.77
CA PRO A 145 -4.08 -8.27 -2.08
C PRO A 145 -3.86 -6.75 -2.15
N LEU A 146 -2.72 -6.31 -2.70
CA LEU A 146 -2.42 -4.87 -2.87
C LEU A 146 -3.48 -4.12 -3.67
N ARG A 147 -4.07 -4.78 -4.69
CA ARG A 147 -5.11 -4.18 -5.54
C ARG A 147 -6.43 -3.92 -4.81
N ALA A 148 -6.65 -4.51 -3.63
CA ALA A 148 -7.86 -4.30 -2.85
C ALA A 148 -7.84 -2.99 -2.05
N PHE A 149 -6.67 -2.36 -1.88
CA PHE A 149 -6.53 -1.10 -1.14
C PHE A 149 -6.94 0.10 -1.99
N ASP A 150 -7.25 1.22 -1.35
CA ASP A 150 -7.58 2.47 -2.03
C ASP A 150 -6.31 3.20 -2.48
N VAL A 151 -5.24 3.07 -1.69
CA VAL A 151 -3.95 3.71 -1.93
C VAL A 151 -2.81 2.72 -1.74
N VAL A 152 -1.89 2.69 -2.71
CA VAL A 152 -0.59 2.00 -2.60
C VAL A 152 0.51 3.06 -2.62
N GLY A 153 1.06 3.37 -1.45
CA GLY A 153 2.21 4.25 -1.29
C GLY A 153 3.51 3.46 -1.33
N MET A 154 4.45 3.84 -2.18
CA MET A 154 5.74 3.16 -2.34
C MET A 154 6.91 4.10 -1.97
N SER A 155 7.74 3.67 -1.01
CA SER A 155 8.88 4.45 -0.53
C SER A 155 10.19 4.03 -1.21
N LEU A 156 10.74 4.88 -2.06
CA LEU A 156 11.99 4.66 -2.79
C LEU A 156 13.18 5.24 -2.05
N SER A 157 13.94 4.42 -1.33
CA SER A 157 15.16 4.89 -0.65
C SER A 157 16.43 4.80 -1.51
N THR A 158 16.41 4.05 -2.61
CA THR A 158 17.53 3.92 -3.55
C THR A 158 17.04 3.63 -4.97
N GLU A 159 17.90 3.82 -5.96
CA GLU A 159 17.63 3.52 -7.36
C GLU A 159 17.47 2.01 -7.63
N LEU A 160 18.06 1.16 -6.78
CA LEU A 160 17.95 -0.30 -6.89
C LEU A 160 16.51 -0.80 -6.68
N CYS A 161 15.66 0.02 -6.06
CA CYS A 161 14.26 -0.29 -5.81
C CYS A 161 13.35 -0.15 -7.05
N TYR A 162 13.81 0.49 -8.13
CA TYR A 162 12.92 0.84 -9.25
C TYR A 162 12.34 -0.39 -9.97
N THR A 163 13.17 -1.41 -10.22
CA THR A 163 12.70 -2.66 -10.84
C THR A 163 11.76 -3.43 -9.92
N ASN A 164 11.97 -3.32 -8.61
CA ASN A 164 11.13 -3.97 -7.62
C ASN A 164 9.74 -3.34 -7.56
N VAL A 165 9.62 -2.01 -7.74
CA VAL A 165 8.33 -1.34 -7.93
C VAL A 165 7.56 -1.93 -9.11
N LEU A 166 8.23 -2.08 -10.26
CA LEU A 166 7.59 -2.64 -11.45
C LEU A 166 7.15 -4.10 -11.21
N ASN A 167 8.00 -4.92 -10.61
CA ASN A 167 7.68 -6.30 -10.26
C ASN A 167 6.51 -6.40 -9.26
N ALA A 168 6.44 -5.47 -8.30
CA ALA A 168 5.37 -5.44 -7.32
C ALA A 168 4.03 -5.05 -7.95
N LEU A 169 4.00 -4.06 -8.85
CA LEU A 169 2.80 -3.69 -9.58
C LEU A 169 2.33 -4.83 -10.49
N ASP A 170 3.26 -5.50 -11.19
CA ASP A 170 2.99 -6.69 -12.01
C ASP A 170 2.35 -7.82 -11.18
N LEU A 171 2.99 -8.21 -10.06
CA LEU A 171 2.45 -9.23 -9.15
C LEU A 171 1.12 -8.81 -8.51
N ALA A 172 0.92 -7.52 -8.25
CA ALA A 172 -0.34 -7.00 -7.73
C ALA A 172 -1.46 -6.94 -8.80
N GLN A 173 -1.13 -7.19 -10.06
CA GLN A 173 -2.03 -7.00 -11.21
C GLN A 173 -2.54 -5.55 -11.30
N ILE A 174 -1.72 -4.58 -10.91
CA ILE A 174 -1.99 -3.14 -11.00
C ILE A 174 -1.29 -2.61 -12.26
N PRO A 175 -2.02 -2.02 -13.23
CA PRO A 175 -1.40 -1.49 -14.44
C PRO A 175 -0.30 -0.46 -14.13
N VAL A 176 0.83 -0.56 -14.82
CA VAL A 176 1.98 0.35 -14.61
C VAL A 176 1.64 1.75 -15.10
N HIS A 177 1.01 1.87 -16.27
CA HIS A 177 0.65 3.16 -16.85
C HIS A 177 -0.69 3.64 -16.33
N GLN A 178 -0.74 4.93 -15.97
CA GLN A 178 -1.98 5.58 -15.49
C GLN A 178 -3.11 5.48 -16.53
N ALA A 179 -2.79 5.54 -17.82
CA ALA A 179 -3.78 5.46 -18.91
C ALA A 179 -4.55 4.12 -18.93
N ASP A 180 -3.97 3.07 -18.36
CA ASP A 180 -4.55 1.73 -18.30
C ASP A 180 -5.31 1.49 -16.97
N ARG A 181 -5.29 2.46 -16.04
CA ARG A 181 -5.97 2.37 -14.74
C ARG A 181 -7.38 2.93 -14.81
N THR A 182 -8.25 2.34 -14.01
CA THR A 182 -9.64 2.76 -13.83
C THR A 182 -9.88 3.18 -12.39
N MET A 183 -11.09 3.66 -12.09
CA MET A 183 -11.51 3.94 -10.70
C MET A 183 -11.57 2.71 -9.79
N ALA A 184 -11.43 1.50 -10.34
CA ALA A 184 -11.36 0.26 -9.57
C ALA A 184 -9.93 -0.10 -9.15
N ASP A 185 -8.92 0.59 -9.70
CA ASP A 185 -7.51 0.37 -9.36
C ASP A 185 -7.05 1.37 -8.28
N PRO A 186 -6.10 0.99 -7.41
CA PRO A 186 -5.62 1.88 -6.36
C PRO A 186 -4.93 3.12 -6.91
N LEU A 187 -4.98 4.20 -6.14
CA LEU A 187 -4.05 5.31 -6.31
C LEU A 187 -2.64 4.85 -5.96
N VAL A 188 -1.72 4.91 -6.92
CA VAL A 188 -0.30 4.60 -6.69
C VAL A 188 0.47 5.89 -6.47
N LEU A 189 1.06 6.01 -5.29
CA LEU A 189 1.91 7.13 -4.89
C LEU A 189 3.34 6.63 -4.73
N ILE A 190 4.31 7.40 -5.21
CA ILE A 190 5.72 7.05 -5.09
C ILE A 190 6.48 8.27 -4.56
N GLY A 191 7.30 8.07 -3.53
CA GLY A 191 8.11 9.13 -2.92
C GLY A 191 9.32 8.56 -2.17
N GLY A 192 10.20 9.42 -1.69
CA GLY A 192 11.45 9.04 -1.02
C GLY A 192 12.36 10.24 -0.82
#